data_AF-A0A7W1I197-F1
#
_entry.id   AF-A0A7W1I197-F1
#
_cell.length_a   1.000
_cell.length_b   1.000
_cell.length_c   1.000
_cell.angle_alpha   90.00
_cell.angle_beta   90.00
_cell.angle_gamma   90.00
#
_symmetry.space_group_name_H-M   'P 1'
#
loop_
_entity.id
_entity.type
_entity.pdbx_description
1 polymer ?
#
loop_
_entity_poly.entity_id
_entity_poly.type
_entity_poly.pdbx_seq_one_letter_code
_entity_poly.pdbx_strand_id
1 'polypeptide(L)'
;MLADIVRRQPSSPERTSFAWQLAVGPALARVTSVQLEGTTLTVRSADPRWLKEIDRAKAVVLPKVQHLLGADAVTKIRTRS
;
A
#
# COMPACT_ATOMS: atom_id res chain seq x y z
N MET A 1 15.29 -11.85 1.09
CA MET A 1 14.72 -11.14 -0.08
C MET A 1 14.31 -9.71 0.33
N LEU A 2 13.97 -8.82 -0.62
CA LEU A 2 13.57 -7.42 -0.35
C LEU A 2 12.49 -7.28 0.74
N ALA A 3 11.52 -8.19 0.80
CA ALA A 3 10.47 -8.21 1.83
C ALA A 3 11.04 -8.31 3.26
N ASP A 4 12.08 -9.12 3.48
CA ASP A 4 12.67 -9.29 4.82
C ASP A 4 13.36 -8.02 5.31
N ILE A 5 13.95 -7.25 4.39
CA ILE A 5 14.57 -5.96 4.69
C ILE A 5 13.50 -4.96 5.11
N VAL A 6 12.39 -4.88 4.35
CA VAL A 6 11.27 -3.98 4.63
C VAL A 6 10.64 -4.32 5.99
N ARG A 7 10.37 -5.60 6.27
CA ARG A 7 9.75 -6.03 7.54
C ARG A 7 10.58 -5.71 8.78
N ARG A 8 11.91 -5.66 8.66
CA ARG A 8 12.82 -5.32 9.78
C ARG A 8 12.91 -3.82 10.06
N GLN A 9 12.46 -2.97 9.14
CA GLN A 9 12.44 -1.53 9.38
C GLN A 9 11.36 -1.18 10.40
N PRO A 10 11.59 -0.20 11.29
CA PRO A 10 10.55 0.35 12.16
C PRO A 10 9.32 0.81 11.37
N SER A 11 8.15 0.83 12.02
CA SER A 11 6.94 1.35 11.41
C SER A 11 7.08 2.84 11.12
N SER A 12 7.09 3.21 9.84
CA SER A 12 7.16 4.59 9.38
C SER A 12 6.32 4.84 8.11
N PRO A 13 5.96 6.10 7.82
CA PRO A 13 5.32 6.48 6.55
C PRO A 13 6.14 6.11 5.31
N GLU A 14 7.47 6.21 5.38
CA GLU A 14 8.39 5.93 4.28
C GLU A 14 8.44 4.44 3.99
N ARG A 15 8.52 3.59 5.03
CA ARG A 15 8.42 2.13 4.88
C ARG A 15 7.12 1.72 4.19
N THR A 16 6.02 2.36 4.59
CA THR A 16 4.68 2.10 4.03
C THR A 16 4.61 2.53 2.57
N SER A 17 5.09 3.73 2.25
CA SER A 17 5.14 4.28 0.89
C SER A 17 6.02 3.43 -0.04
N PHE A 18 7.17 2.96 0.45
CA PHE A 18 8.07 2.10 -0.30
C PHE A 18 7.44 0.73 -0.58
N ALA A 19 6.82 0.10 0.42
CA ALA A 19 6.11 -1.16 0.23
C ALA A 19 4.95 -1.02 -0.77
N TRP A 20 4.22 0.10 -0.72
CA TRP A 20 3.19 0.41 -1.70
C TRP A 20 3.76 0.50 -3.11
N GLN A 21 4.84 1.27 -3.31
CA GLN A 21 5.50 1.41 -4.60
C GLN A 21 5.95 0.08 -5.19
N LEU A 22 6.48 -0.83 -4.36
CA LEU A 22 6.86 -2.18 -4.80
C LEU A 22 5.64 -3.04 -5.18
N ALA A 23 4.51 -2.88 -4.48
CA ALA A 23 3.31 -3.67 -4.71
C ALA A 23 2.55 -3.25 -5.99
N VAL A 24 2.42 -1.94 -6.23
CA VAL A 24 1.62 -1.39 -7.34
C VAL A 24 2.45 -0.92 -8.54
N GLY A 25 3.76 -0.77 -8.36
CA GLY A 25 4.67 -0.23 -9.37
C GLY A 25 4.71 1.32 -9.38
N PRO A 26 5.72 1.91 -10.04
CA PRO A 26 6.00 3.33 -9.98
C PRO A 26 4.89 4.21 -10.56
N ALA A 27 4.15 3.74 -11.57
CA ALA A 27 3.09 4.51 -12.21
C ALA A 27 1.94 4.82 -11.25
N LEU A 28 1.39 3.80 -10.58
CA LEU A 28 0.32 3.97 -9.60
C LEU A 28 0.82 4.66 -8.32
N ALA A 29 2.05 4.36 -7.89
CA ALA A 29 2.65 5.01 -6.72
C ALA A 29 2.83 6.52 -6.91
N ARG A 30 3.09 6.99 -8.14
CA ARG A 30 3.23 8.42 -8.44
C ARG A 30 1.92 9.20 -8.30
N VAL A 31 0.79 8.56 -8.57
CA VAL A 31 -0.54 9.21 -8.58
C VAL A 31 -1.36 8.92 -7.32
N THR A 32 -0.80 8.17 -6.37
CA THR A 32 -1.47 7.83 -5.11
C THR A 32 -0.56 8.12 -3.91
N SER A 33 -1.17 8.45 -2.78
CA SER A 33 -0.47 8.50 -1.49
C SER A 33 -1.10 7.49 -0.53
N VAL A 34 -0.30 6.98 0.41
CA VAL A 34 -0.75 5.96 1.36
C VAL A 34 -0.42 6.31 2.79
N GLN A 35 -1.31 5.92 3.69
CA GLN A 35 -1.12 6.02 5.13
C GLN A 35 -1.63 4.76 5.81
N LEU A 36 -0.83 4.18 6.70
CA LEU A 36 -1.24 3.05 7.51
C LEU A 36 -1.81 3.56 8.84
N GLU A 37 -3.10 3.30 9.07
CA GLU A 37 -3.81 3.62 10.31
C GLU A 37 -4.25 2.30 10.97
N GLY A 38 -3.61 1.93 12.08
CA GLY A 38 -3.76 0.59 12.64
C GLY A 38 -3.35 -0.47 11.61
N THR A 39 -4.29 -1.31 11.18
CA THR A 39 -4.07 -2.34 10.14
C THR A 39 -4.72 -2.01 8.80
N THR A 40 -5.22 -0.78 8.63
CA THR A 40 -5.88 -0.33 7.39
C THR A 40 -4.97 0.59 6.59
N LEU A 41 -4.63 0.18 5.37
CA LEU A 41 -3.92 1.04 4.43
C LEU A 41 -4.91 1.96 3.72
N THR A 42 -4.89 3.24 4.04
CA THR A 42 -5.70 4.26 3.36
C THR A 42 -4.95 4.78 2.15
N VAL A 43 -5.56 4.70 0.97
CA VAL A 43 -5.03 5.15 -0.31
C VAL A 43 -5.79 6.41 -0.75
N ARG A 44 -5.07 7.47 -1.10
CA ARG A 44 -5.62 8.73 -1.60
C ARG A 44 -5.08 9.04 -2.98
N SER A 45 -5.85 9.79 -3.77
CA SER A 45 -5.43 10.32 -5.06
C SER A 45 -6.26 11.55 -5.38
N ALA A 46 -5.64 12.53 -6.04
CA ALA A 46 -6.34 13.73 -6.51
C ALA A 46 -7.33 13.41 -7.65
N ASP A 47 -7.10 12.34 -8.42
CA ASP A 47 -8.03 11.88 -9.46
C ASP A 47 -8.78 10.63 -8.97
N PRO A 48 -10.10 10.72 -8.74
CA PRO A 48 -10.92 9.59 -8.30
C PRO A 48 -10.91 8.39 -9.24
N ARG A 49 -10.51 8.56 -10.52
CA ARG A 49 -10.35 7.44 -11.46
C ARG A 49 -9.31 6.45 -10.97
N TRP A 50 -8.19 6.94 -10.42
CA TRP A 50 -7.16 6.06 -9.85
C TRP A 50 -7.65 5.31 -8.63
N LEU A 51 -8.49 5.93 -7.79
CA LEU A 51 -9.09 5.24 -6.65
C LEU A 51 -9.97 4.07 -7.11
N LYS A 52 -10.76 4.24 -8.18
CA LYS A 52 -11.55 3.13 -8.76
C LYS A 52 -10.67 2.00 -9.28
N GLU A 53 -9.54 2.31 -9.92
CA GLU A 53 -8.60 1.28 -10.36
C GLU A 53 -7.95 0.54 -9.17
N ILE A 54 -7.60 1.27 -8.10
CA ILE A 54 -7.11 0.66 -6.86
C ILE A 54 -8.19 -0.25 -6.25
N ASP A 55 -9.45 0.19 -6.20
CA ASP A 55 -10.57 -0.61 -5.70
C ASP A 55 -10.73 -1.92 -6.47
N ARG A 56 -10.64 -1.89 -7.81
CA ARG A 56 -10.67 -3.08 -8.66
C ARG A 56 -9.48 -4.00 -8.44
N ALA A 57 -8.30 -3.43 -8.19
CA ALA A 57 -7.06 -4.18 -8.03
C ALA A 57 -6.79 -4.67 -6.59
N LYS A 58 -7.65 -4.34 -5.61
CA LYS A 58 -7.43 -4.66 -4.18
C LYS A 58 -7.05 -6.12 -3.92
N ALA A 59 -7.73 -7.06 -4.58
CA ALA A 59 -7.49 -8.50 -4.40
C ALA A 59 -6.08 -8.92 -4.82
N VAL A 60 -5.46 -8.19 -5.74
CA VAL A 60 -4.09 -8.44 -6.22
C VAL A 60 -3.06 -7.64 -5.42
N VAL A 61 -3.40 -6.42 -5.02
CA VAL A 61 -2.46 -5.52 -4.33
C VAL A 61 -2.31 -5.87 -2.85
N LEU A 62 -3.40 -6.22 -2.16
CA LEU A 62 -3.37 -6.52 -0.73
C LEU A 62 -2.38 -7.64 -0.37
N PRO A 63 -2.36 -8.81 -1.04
CA PRO A 63 -1.40 -9.86 -0.74
C PRO A 63 0.06 -9.43 -0.95
N LYS A 64 0.34 -8.56 -1.93
CA LYS A 64 1.69 -8.03 -2.17
C LYS A 64 2.14 -7.11 -1.04
N VAL A 65 1.24 -6.22 -0.59
CA VAL A 65 1.52 -5.34 0.55
C VAL A 65 1.71 -6.15 1.83
N GLN A 66 0.87 -7.16 2.07
CA GLN A 66 1.00 -8.09 3.20
C GLN A 66 2.32 -8.87 3.15
N HIS A 67 2.75 -9.29 1.96
CA HIS A 67 4.05 -9.91 1.80
C HIS A 67 5.19 -8.95 2.20
N LEU A 68 5.08 -7.65 1.92
CA LEU A 68 6.13 -6.68 2.21
C LEU A 68 6.10 -6.16 3.67
N LEU A 69 4.92 -6.00 4.27
CA LEU A 69 4.75 -5.38 5.60
C LEU A 69 4.37 -6.37 6.70
N GLY A 70 3.93 -7.58 6.35
CA GLY A 70 3.34 -8.57 7.25
C GLY A 70 1.82 -8.63 7.10
N ALA A 71 1.26 -9.85 7.16
CA ALA A 71 -0.17 -10.08 7.01
C ALA A 71 -1.00 -9.42 8.13
N ASP A 72 -0.47 -9.40 9.35
CA ASP A 72 -1.14 -8.77 10.51
C ASP A 72 -0.96 -7.25 10.52
N ALA A 73 0.05 -6.72 9.83
CA ALA A 73 0.31 -5.29 9.74
C ALA A 73 -0.68 -4.58 8.80
N VAL A 74 -1.15 -5.28 7.75
CA VAL A 74 -2.14 -4.73 6.80
C VAL A 74 -3.21 -5.76 6.51
N THR A 75 -4.41 -5.55 7.05
CA THR A 75 -5.54 -6.47 6.89
C THR A 75 -6.47 -6.05 5.74
N LYS A 76 -6.49 -4.77 5.36
CA LYS A 76 -7.34 -4.25 4.28
C LYS A 76 -6.83 -2.95 3.68
N ILE A 77 -7.31 -2.65 2.47
CA ILE A 77 -7.08 -1.41 1.74
C ILE A 77 -8.39 -0.62 1.66
N ARG A 78 -8.33 0.67 1.99
CA ARG A 78 -9.45 1.62 1.88
C ARG A 78 -9.05 2.77 0.97
N THR A 79 -9.87 3.10 -0.01
CA THR A 79 -9.71 4.31 -0.83
C THR A 79 -10.41 5.49 -0.15
N ARG A 80 -9.82 6.67 -0.24
CA ARG A 80 -10.38 7.93 0.27
C ARG A 80 -10.03 9.06 -0.70
N SER A 81 -11.03 9.81 -1.13
CA SER A 81 -10.85 11.03 -1.93
C SER A 81 -10.15 12.13 -1.13
#